data_AF-A0AAX2F0E8-F1
#
_entry.id   AF-A0AAX2F0E8-F1
#
_cell.length_a   1.000
_cell.length_b   1.000
_cell.length_c   1.000
_cell.angle_alpha   90.00
_cell.angle_beta   90.00
_cell.angle_gamma   90.00
#
_symmetry.space_group_name_H-M   'P 1'
#
loop_
_entity.id
_entity.type
_entity.pdbx_description
1 polymer ?
#
loop_
_entity_poly.entity_id
_entity_poly.type
_entity_poly.pdbx_seq_one_letter_code
_entity_poly.pdbx_strand_id
1 'polypeptide(L)'
;MSQNLSTDQELVSDIVACQLVIKQILDVIDVIAPVEVREKMSHQLKSIDFATHPAAADPVTRRAIQKAIALIELKFTPQGEAH
;
A
#
# COMPACT_ATOMS: atom_id res chain seq x y z
N MET A 1 24.81 18.07 -11.80
CA MET A 1 25.02 16.77 -12.47
C MET A 1 23.86 15.87 -12.06
N SER A 2 22.78 15.82 -12.83
CA SER A 2 21.77 14.78 -12.66
C SER A 2 22.42 13.49 -13.13
N GLN A 3 22.84 12.63 -12.20
CA GLN A 3 23.17 11.27 -12.59
C GLN A 3 21.88 10.63 -13.09
N ASN A 4 21.88 10.20 -14.35
CA ASN A 4 20.79 9.37 -14.86
C ASN A 4 20.78 8.10 -14.01
N LEU A 5 19.68 7.90 -13.31
CA LEU A 5 19.43 6.67 -12.56
C LEU A 5 19.40 5.52 -13.57
N SER A 6 19.99 4.39 -13.20
CA SER A 6 19.74 3.16 -13.95
C SER A 6 18.26 2.79 -13.86
N THR A 7 17.74 2.05 -14.84
CA THR A 7 16.33 1.63 -14.87
C THR A 7 15.88 0.94 -13.57
N ASP A 8 16.76 0.15 -12.94
CA ASP A 8 16.49 -0.48 -11.65
C ASP A 8 16.38 0.55 -10.51
N GLN A 9 17.18 1.61 -10.55
CA GLN A 9 17.13 2.68 -9.56
C GLN A 9 15.88 3.57 -9.74
N GLU A 10 15.43 3.79 -10.97
CA GLU A 10 14.15 4.46 -11.26
C GLU A 10 12.98 3.63 -10.73
N LEU A 11 12.96 2.32 -11.01
CA LEU A 11 11.96 1.40 -10.46
C LEU A 11 11.93 1.40 -8.93
N VAL A 12 13.09 1.37 -8.27
CA VAL A 12 13.15 1.47 -6.79
C VAL A 12 12.64 2.82 -6.30
N SER A 13 13.02 3.91 -6.98
CA SER A 13 12.55 5.26 -6.66
C SER A 13 11.02 5.37 -6.77
N ASP A 14 10.44 4.85 -7.85
CA ASP A 14 9.00 4.86 -8.09
C ASP A 14 8.24 4.03 -7.05
N ILE A 15 8.75 2.84 -6.69
CA ILE A 15 8.16 2.03 -5.62
C ILE A 15 8.19 2.77 -4.28
N VAL A 16 9.30 3.44 -3.95
CA VAL A 16 9.42 4.23 -2.72
C VAL A 16 8.47 5.43 -2.76
N ALA A 17 8.36 6.12 -3.89
CA ALA A 17 7.44 7.22 -4.09
C ALA A 17 5.97 6.77 -3.91
N CYS A 18 5.57 5.66 -4.55
CA CYS A 18 4.25 5.06 -4.35
C CYS A 18 4.01 4.71 -2.88
N GLN A 19 5.00 4.13 -2.20
CA GLN A 19 4.90 3.77 -0.78
C GLN A 19 4.66 5.00 0.10
N LEU A 20 5.37 6.11 -0.16
CA LEU A 20 5.23 7.37 0.57
C LEU A 20 3.86 8.01 0.34
N VAL A 21 3.38 8.03 -0.91
CA VAL A 21 2.05 8.54 -1.25
C VAL A 21 0.95 7.71 -0.59
N ILE A 22 1.06 6.37 -0.63
CA ILE A 22 0.12 5.47 0.06
C ILE A 22 0.11 5.81 1.55
N LYS A 23 1.27 5.89 2.19
CA LYS A 23 1.37 6.25 3.61
C LYS A 23 0.69 7.59 3.90
N GLN A 24 0.92 8.61 3.08
CA GLN A 24 0.32 9.94 3.27
C GLN A 24 -1.20 9.91 3.13
N ILE A 25 -1.74 9.17 2.15
CA ILE A 25 -3.18 8.97 1.99
C ILE A 25 -3.77 8.29 3.24
N LEU A 26 -3.12 7.23 3.73
CA LEU A 26 -3.58 6.52 4.94
C LEU A 26 -3.55 7.41 6.19
N ASP A 27 -2.48 8.21 6.35
CA ASP A 27 -2.34 9.14 7.46
C ASP A 27 -3.45 10.22 7.41
N VAL A 28 -3.86 10.68 6.21
CA VAL A 28 -5.00 11.59 6.06
C VAL A 28 -6.32 10.91 6.39
N ILE A 29 -6.56 9.70 5.88
CA ILE A 29 -7.79 8.92 6.16
C ILE A 29 -7.98 8.73 7.67
N ASP A 30 -6.91 8.43 8.40
CA ASP A 30 -6.97 8.19 9.85
C ASP A 30 -7.49 9.43 10.62
N VAL A 31 -7.16 10.63 10.14
CA VAL A 31 -7.61 11.89 10.73
C VAL A 31 -9.05 12.23 10.35
N ILE A 32 -9.46 11.96 9.11
CA ILE A 32 -10.74 12.46 8.56
C ILE A 32 -11.88 11.45 8.61
N ALA A 33 -11.59 10.16 8.58
CA ALA A 33 -12.61 9.12 8.43
C ALA A 33 -13.01 8.53 9.80
N PRO A 34 -14.31 8.37 10.08
CA PRO A 34 -14.77 7.68 11.28
C PRO A 34 -14.40 6.20 11.26
N VAL A 35 -14.34 5.56 12.44
CA VAL A 35 -13.85 4.19 12.63
C VAL A 35 -14.56 3.19 11.71
N GLU A 36 -15.88 3.30 11.59
CA GLU A 36 -16.72 2.39 10.79
C GLU A 36 -16.39 2.45 9.30
N VAL A 37 -15.98 3.63 8.81
CA VAL A 37 -15.55 3.80 7.41
C VAL A 37 -14.18 3.16 7.21
N ARG A 38 -13.25 3.34 8.14
CA ARG A 38 -11.92 2.72 8.08
C ARG A 38 -12.00 1.18 8.13
N GLU A 39 -12.88 0.64 8.96
CA GLU A 39 -13.14 -0.81 9.03
C GLU A 39 -13.72 -1.35 7.73
N LYS A 40 -14.72 -0.67 7.15
CA LYS A 40 -15.30 -1.05 5.84
C LYS A 40 -14.25 -0.99 4.73
N MET A 41 -13.43 0.05 4.71
CA MET A 41 -12.34 0.19 3.74
C MET A 41 -11.32 -0.94 3.90
N SER A 42 -10.90 -1.26 5.13
CA SER A 42 -10.02 -2.40 5.41
C SER A 42 -10.61 -3.72 4.91
N HIS A 43 -11.89 -3.98 5.18
CA HIS A 43 -12.59 -5.17 4.68
C HIS A 43 -12.65 -5.24 3.14
N GLN A 44 -12.99 -4.13 2.49
CA GLN A 44 -13.03 -4.05 1.03
C GLN A 44 -11.64 -4.31 0.43
N LEU A 45 -10.60 -3.71 0.99
CA LEU A 45 -9.21 -3.89 0.53
C LEU A 45 -8.74 -5.34 0.67
N LYS A 46 -9.08 -6.02 1.78
CA LYS A 46 -8.78 -7.45 2.00
C LYS A 46 -9.52 -8.38 1.04
N SER A 47 -10.66 -7.96 0.50
CA SER A 47 -11.47 -8.77 -0.43
C SER A 47 -10.95 -8.75 -1.88
N ILE A 48 -10.00 -7.87 -2.20
CA ILE A 48 -9.44 -7.78 -3.55
C ILE A 48 -8.44 -8.93 -3.74
N ASP A 49 -8.77 -9.86 -4.64
CA ASP A 49 -7.84 -10.91 -5.05
C ASP A 49 -6.81 -10.36 -6.04
N PHE A 50 -5.61 -10.07 -5.53
CA PHE A 50 -4.50 -9.64 -6.36
C PHE A 50 -3.72 -10.82 -6.97
N ALA A 51 -3.98 -12.07 -6.59
CA ALA A 51 -3.26 -13.22 -7.16
C ALA A 51 -3.69 -13.52 -8.60
N THR A 52 -4.95 -13.23 -8.92
CA THR A 52 -5.53 -13.44 -10.26
C THR A 52 -5.61 -12.16 -11.09
N HIS A 53 -5.29 -11.01 -10.49
CA HIS A 53 -5.40 -9.71 -11.16
C HIS A 53 -4.29 -9.53 -12.22
N PRO A 54 -4.60 -9.13 -13.47
CA PRO A 54 -3.61 -8.94 -14.53
C PRO A 54 -2.45 -8.00 -14.15
N ALA A 55 -2.74 -7.01 -13.31
CA ALA A 55 -1.75 -6.08 -12.77
C ALA A 55 -0.67 -6.76 -11.89
N ALA A 56 -0.95 -7.92 -11.31
CA ALA A 56 0.00 -8.68 -10.48
C ALA A 56 0.83 -9.70 -11.27
N ALA A 57 0.67 -9.77 -12.60
CA ALA A 57 1.50 -10.59 -13.46
C ALA A 57 2.97 -10.16 -13.43
N ASP A 58 3.21 -8.86 -13.28
CA ASP A 58 4.55 -8.30 -13.11
C ASP A 58 5.06 -8.50 -11.66
N PRO A 59 6.25 -9.09 -11.45
CA PRO A 59 6.81 -9.33 -10.11
C PRO A 59 7.02 -8.06 -9.28
N VAL A 60 7.35 -6.93 -9.91
CA VAL A 60 7.57 -5.66 -9.21
C VAL A 60 6.25 -5.11 -8.69
N THR A 61 5.24 -5.07 -9.56
CA THR A 61 3.89 -4.61 -9.26
C THR A 61 3.26 -5.49 -8.17
N ARG A 62 3.43 -6.82 -8.25
CA ARG A 62 3.00 -7.75 -7.20
C ARG A 62 3.65 -7.43 -5.85
N ARG A 63 4.97 -7.15 -5.83
CA ARG A 63 5.68 -6.78 -4.60
C ARG A 63 5.22 -5.44 -4.04
N ALA A 64 4.96 -4.46 -4.89
CA ALA A 64 4.43 -3.15 -4.48
C ALA A 64 3.03 -3.28 -3.87
N ILE A 65 2.15 -4.08 -4.48
CA ILE A 65 0.80 -4.39 -3.96
C ILE A 65 0.90 -5.07 -2.59
N GLN A 66 1.74 -6.09 -2.44
CA GLN A 66 1.93 -6.76 -1.15
C GLN A 66 2.40 -5.81 -0.04
N LYS A 67 3.34 -4.89 -0.35
CA LYS A 67 3.77 -3.86 0.60
C LYS A 67 2.64 -2.89 0.95
N ALA A 68 1.83 -2.49 -0.03
CA ALA A 68 0.69 -1.61 0.20
C ALA A 68 -0.32 -2.27 1.16
N ILE A 69 -0.66 -3.54 0.92
CA ILE A 69 -1.55 -4.31 1.80
C ILE A 69 -1.00 -4.36 3.22
N ALA A 70 0.28 -4.69 3.40
CA ALA A 70 0.90 -4.75 4.73
C ALA A 70 0.86 -3.39 5.47
N LEU A 71 1.06 -2.28 4.77
CA LEU A 71 0.97 -0.94 5.34
C LEU A 71 -0.47 -0.58 5.76
N ILE A 72 -1.45 -0.98 4.96
CA ILE A 72 -2.87 -0.81 5.23
C ILE A 72 -3.27 -1.63 6.45
N GLU A 73 -2.85 -2.89 6.54
CA GLU A 73 -3.11 -3.75 7.70
C GLU A 73 -2.48 -3.19 8.97
N LEU A 74 -1.22 -2.76 8.92
CA LEU A 74 -0.56 -2.14 10.08
C LEU A 74 -1.33 -0.89 10.58
N LYS A 75 -1.96 -0.15 9.68
CA LYS A 75 -2.71 1.07 9.99
C LYS A 75 -4.14 0.85 10.46
N PHE A 76 -4.83 -0.14 9.89
CA PHE A 76 -6.26 -0.35 10.13
C PHE A 76 -6.59 -1.62 10.92
N THR A 77 -5.59 -2.41 11.33
CA THR A 77 -5.83 -3.50 12.29
C THR A 77 -6.03 -2.88 13.68
N PRO A 78 -7.16 -3.13 14.35
CA PRO A 78 -7.40 -2.62 15.70
C PRO A 78 -6.28 -3.12 16.62
N GLN A 79 -5.65 -2.22 17.39
CA GLN A 79 -4.52 -2.53 18.29
C GLN A 79 -4.87 -3.49 19.45
N GLY A 80 -6.08 -4.06 19.46
CA GLY A 80 -6.55 -5.05 20.43
C GLY A 80 -6.34 -6.51 20.04
N GLU A 81 -5.97 -6.82 18.78
CA GLU A 81 -5.73 -8.21 18.32
C GLU A 81 -4.23 -8.57 18.21
N ALA A 82 -3.34 -7.68 18.64
CA ALA A 82 -1.90 -7.94 18.77
C ALA A 82 -1.56 -8.42 20.20
N HIS A 83 -2.04 -9.62 20.56
CA HIS A 83 -1.64 -10.34 21.77
C HIS A 83 -1.34 -11.79 21.47
#